data_AF-A0A959NET4-F1
#
_entry.id   AF-A0A959NET4-F1
#
_cell.length_a   1.000
_cell.length_b   1.000
_cell.length_c   1.000
_cell.angle_alpha   90.00
_cell.angle_beta   90.00
_cell.angle_gamma   90.00
#
_symmetry.space_group_name_H-M   'P 1'
#
loop_
_entity.id
_entity.type
_entity.pdbx_description
1 polymer ?
#
loop_
_entity_poly.entity_id
_entity_poly.type
_entity_poly.pdbx_seq_one_letter_code
_entity_poly.pdbx_strand_id
1 'polypeptide(L)'
;GKWWLGSSYAWDFEHPHPTEIFRKKAESLLQNWLKIPFTILDHKASIRPATIERRPFVGFHPLFPQIGILNGLGTKGCSLAPYFARQMVDFLLFEKPIQADANISRFAGILSRSVE
;
A
#
# COMPACT_ATOMS: atom_id res chain seq x y z
N GLY A 1 1.58 2.70 -28.03
CA GLY A 1 1.93 3.05 -26.65
C GLY A 1 1.96 1.81 -25.78
N LYS A 2 2.32 1.93 -24.51
CA LYS A 2 2.13 0.88 -23.49
C LYS A 2 1.16 1.43 -22.45
N TRP A 3 0.18 0.63 -22.03
CA TRP A 3 -0.86 1.04 -21.10
C TRP A 3 -1.05 -0.03 -20.03
N TRP A 4 -1.42 0.41 -18.82
CA TRP A 4 -1.76 -0.47 -17.73
C TRP A 4 -3.27 -0.66 -17.65
N LEU A 5 -3.70 -1.90 -17.51
CA LEU A 5 -5.06 -2.24 -17.08
C LEU A 5 -4.98 -2.85 -15.70
N GLY A 6 -5.84 -2.36 -14.80
CA GLY A 6 -5.92 -2.89 -13.47
C GLY A 6 -6.79 -2.03 -12.57
N SER A 7 -6.93 -2.41 -11.31
CA SER A 7 -6.34 -3.60 -10.68
C SER A 7 -7.42 -4.47 -10.05
N SER A 8 -7.15 -5.76 -9.88
CA SER A 8 -7.99 -6.61 -9.03
C SER A 8 -7.95 -6.18 -7.56
N TYR A 9 -8.91 -6.67 -6.79
CA TYR A 9 -8.95 -6.55 -5.34
C TYR A 9 -9.40 -7.90 -4.76
N ALA A 10 -8.51 -8.56 -4.03
CA ALA A 10 -8.76 -9.85 -3.37
C ALA A 10 -8.15 -9.80 -1.97
N TRP A 11 -8.96 -10.15 -0.96
CA TRP A 11 -8.51 -10.30 0.42
C TRP A 11 -7.90 -11.68 0.63
N ASP A 12 -8.61 -12.71 0.15
CA ASP A 12 -8.19 -14.10 0.21
C ASP A 12 -7.66 -14.54 -1.15
N PHE A 13 -6.47 -15.12 -1.15
CA PHE A 13 -5.83 -15.67 -2.34
C PHE A 13 -4.91 -16.81 -1.92
N GLU A 14 -4.85 -17.86 -2.74
CA GLU A 14 -3.97 -19.01 -2.48
C GLU A 14 -2.49 -18.65 -2.66
N HIS A 15 -2.19 -17.79 -3.64
CA HIS A 15 -0.84 -17.34 -3.94
C HIS A 15 -0.82 -15.90 -4.48
N PRO A 16 0.29 -15.16 -4.31
CA PRO A 16 0.40 -13.76 -4.75
C PRO A 16 0.65 -13.60 -6.26
N HIS A 17 0.58 -14.68 -7.02
CA HIS A 17 0.79 -14.68 -8.47
C HIS A 17 -0.47 -14.25 -9.24
N PRO A 18 -0.31 -13.76 -10.48
CA PRO A 18 -1.43 -13.42 -11.33
C PRO A 18 -2.39 -14.60 -11.55
N THR A 19 -3.70 -14.35 -11.62
CA THR A 19 -4.72 -15.40 -11.76
C THR A 19 -5.37 -15.38 -13.13
N GLU A 20 -5.63 -16.58 -13.68
CA GLU A 20 -6.31 -16.71 -14.98
C GLU A 20 -7.74 -16.14 -14.94
N ILE A 21 -8.40 -16.21 -13.78
CA ILE A 21 -9.72 -15.62 -13.54
C ILE A 21 -9.69 -14.11 -13.80
N PHE A 22 -8.72 -13.40 -13.23
CA PHE A 22 -8.61 -11.95 -13.44
C PHE A 22 -8.22 -11.62 -14.87
N ARG A 23 -7.30 -12.40 -15.47
CA ARG A 23 -6.88 -12.21 -16.86
C ARG A 23 -8.06 -12.27 -17.82
N LYS A 24 -8.87 -13.33 -17.77
CA LYS A 24 -10.05 -13.49 -18.64
C LYS A 24 -11.06 -12.35 -18.47
N LYS A 25 -11.32 -11.94 -17.23
CA LYS A 25 -12.20 -10.81 -16.93
C LYS A 25 -11.68 -9.50 -17.53
N ALA A 26 -10.38 -9.24 -17.39
CA ALA A 26 -9.71 -8.05 -17.89
C ALA A 26 -9.69 -8.00 -19.42
N GLU A 27 -9.37 -9.11 -20.09
CA GLU A 27 -9.39 -9.22 -21.55
C GLU A 27 -10.80 -9.04 -22.12
N SER A 28 -11.81 -9.66 -21.52
CA SER A 28 -13.22 -9.46 -21.93
C SER A 28 -13.65 -8.00 -21.78
N LEU A 29 -13.25 -7.33 -20.70
CA LEU A 29 -13.52 -5.89 -20.52
C LEU A 29 -12.89 -5.05 -21.63
N LEU A 30 -11.62 -5.31 -21.98
CA LEU A 30 -10.93 -4.59 -23.04
C LEU A 30 -11.56 -4.83 -24.41
N GLN A 31 -11.90 -6.07 -24.74
CA GLN A 31 -12.58 -6.42 -25.99
C GLN A 31 -13.92 -5.69 -26.13
N ASN A 32 -14.64 -5.51 -25.02
CA ASN A 32 -15.91 -4.78 -25.02
C ASN A 32 -15.74 -3.26 -25.15
N TRP A 33 -14.64 -2.69 -24.63
CA TRP A 33 -14.44 -1.24 -24.59
C TRP A 33 -13.65 -0.69 -25.76
N LEU A 34 -12.59 -1.38 -26.18
CA LEU A 34 -11.67 -0.93 -27.20
C LEU A 34 -12.17 -1.33 -28.57
N LYS A 35 -12.29 -0.34 -29.46
CA LYS A 35 -12.60 -0.55 -30.88
C LYS A 35 -11.37 -0.81 -31.74
N ILE A 36 -10.19 -0.82 -31.13
CA ILE A 36 -8.89 -0.98 -31.78
C ILE A 36 -8.22 -2.27 -31.29
N PRO A 37 -7.41 -2.93 -32.12
CA PRO A 37 -6.67 -4.11 -31.70
C PRO A 37 -5.69 -3.76 -30.58
N PHE A 38 -5.51 -4.70 -29.65
CA PHE A 38 -4.52 -4.62 -28.58
C PHE A 38 -3.86 -5.99 -28.38
N THR A 39 -2.70 -5.99 -27.73
CA THR A 39 -1.98 -7.20 -27.34
C THR A 39 -1.61 -7.12 -25.88
N ILE A 40 -1.80 -8.22 -25.15
CA ILE A 40 -1.39 -8.32 -23.75
C ILE A 40 0.12 -8.61 -23.72
N LEU A 41 0.88 -7.68 -23.17
CA LEU A 41 2.33 -7.80 -23.08
C LEU A 41 2.80 -8.53 -21.83
N ASP A 42 2.09 -8.36 -20.70
CA ASP A 42 2.48 -8.90 -19.40
C ASP A 42 1.27 -8.93 -18.44
N HIS A 43 1.35 -9.74 -17.39
CA HIS A 43 0.35 -9.82 -16.32
C HIS A 43 1.06 -9.90 -14.96
N LYS A 44 0.89 -8.86 -14.13
CA LYS A 44 1.57 -8.72 -12.83
C LYS A 44 0.59 -8.72 -11.66
N ALA A 45 1.05 -9.24 -10.53
CA ALA A 45 0.33 -9.21 -9.26
C ALA A 45 1.29 -8.82 -8.12
N SER A 46 0.74 -8.21 -7.07
CA SER A 46 1.49 -7.80 -5.88
C SER A 46 0.55 -7.63 -4.69
N ILE A 47 1.05 -7.87 -3.49
CA ILE A 47 0.31 -7.66 -2.24
C ILE A 47 0.39 -6.18 -1.86
N ARG A 48 -0.73 -5.61 -1.43
CA ARG A 48 -0.80 -4.23 -0.93
C ARG A 48 -0.78 -4.27 0.59
N PRO A 49 0.25 -3.73 1.26
CA PRO A 49 0.20 -3.54 2.69
C PRO A 49 -0.81 -2.43 2.99
N ALA A 50 -2.04 -2.83 3.29
CA ALA A 50 -3.17 -1.94 3.56
C ALA A 50 -3.61 -2.10 5.01
N THR A 51 -4.14 -1.02 5.58
CA THR A 51 -4.70 -1.01 6.92
C THR A 51 -6.22 -0.99 6.84
N ILE A 52 -6.89 -1.50 7.87
CA ILE A 52 -8.37 -1.50 7.96
C ILE A 52 -8.92 -0.07 7.81
N GLU A 53 -8.24 0.89 8.44
CA GLU A 53 -8.64 2.30 8.45
C GLU A 53 -8.23 3.06 7.17
N ARG A 54 -7.50 2.41 6.26
CA ARG A 54 -6.95 3.04 5.04
C ARG A 54 -6.12 4.28 5.36
N ARG A 55 -5.39 4.22 6.47
CA ARG A 55 -4.39 5.20 6.92
C ARG A 55 -3.06 4.50 7.14
N PRO A 56 -1.93 5.08 6.68
CA PRO A 56 -0.64 4.45 6.85
C PRO A 56 -0.20 4.47 8.31
N PHE A 57 0.83 3.68 8.60
CA PHE A 57 1.53 3.68 9.88
C PHE A 57 2.86 4.42 9.69
N VAL A 58 3.00 5.57 10.33
CA VAL A 58 4.15 6.47 10.21
C VAL A 58 4.59 6.91 11.60
N GLY A 59 5.85 6.68 11.96
CA GLY A 59 6.42 7.14 13.24
C GLY A 59 7.43 6.17 13.83
N PHE A 60 7.71 6.30 15.13
CA PHE A 60 8.74 5.54 15.84
C PHE A 60 8.15 4.73 16.98
N HIS A 61 8.63 3.50 17.15
CA HIS A 61 8.08 2.56 18.12
C HIS A 61 8.20 3.14 19.54
N PRO A 62 7.12 3.14 20.35
CA PRO A 62 7.08 3.84 21.64
C PRO A 62 8.09 3.29 22.67
N LEU A 63 8.38 1.99 22.62
CA LEU A 63 9.39 1.36 23.49
C LEU A 63 10.79 1.27 22.86
N PHE A 64 10.90 1.43 21.54
CA PHE A 64 12.13 1.23 20.78
C PHE A 64 12.33 2.42 19.83
N PRO A 65 12.73 3.59 20.34
CA PRO A 65 12.76 4.83 19.56
C PRO A 65 13.69 4.79 18.34
N GLN A 66 14.62 3.84 18.28
CA GLN A 66 15.48 3.58 17.11
C GLN A 66 14.77 2.84 15.97
N ILE A 67 13.56 2.32 16.18
CA ILE A 67 12.77 1.59 15.19
C ILE A 67 11.71 2.51 14.59
N GLY A 68 11.88 2.83 13.31
CA GLY A 68 10.92 3.60 12.51
C GLY A 68 9.97 2.70 11.71
N ILE A 69 8.71 3.11 11.60
CA ILE A 69 7.67 2.44 10.82
C ILE A 69 7.16 3.42 9.76
N LEU A 70 7.21 3.00 8.50
CA LEU A 70 6.57 3.65 7.35
C LEU A 70 5.94 2.56 6.49
N ASN A 71 4.69 2.21 6.76
CA ASN A 71 4.00 1.09 6.09
C ASN A 71 2.49 1.35 5.99
N GLY A 72 1.72 0.37 5.48
CA GLY A 72 0.26 0.46 5.42
C GLY A 72 -0.27 1.42 4.36
N LEU A 73 0.53 1.73 3.34
CA LEU A 73 0.22 2.77 2.34
C LEU A 73 -0.87 2.37 1.32
N GLY A 74 -1.26 1.09 1.29
CA GLY A 74 -2.35 0.58 0.45
C GLY A 74 -2.16 0.83 -1.05
N THR A 75 -3.24 1.16 -1.75
CA THR A 75 -3.25 1.41 -3.21
C THR A 75 -2.61 2.72 -3.63
N LYS A 76 -2.29 3.61 -2.68
CA LYS A 76 -1.72 4.94 -2.94
C LYS A 76 -0.25 5.03 -2.51
N GLY A 77 0.44 3.90 -2.39
CA GLY A 77 1.85 3.81 -1.98
C GLY A 77 2.77 4.77 -2.73
N CYS A 78 2.69 4.83 -4.06
CA CYS A 78 3.59 5.66 -4.85
C CYS A 78 3.44 7.17 -4.58
N SER A 79 2.23 7.65 -4.26
CA SER A 79 2.00 9.07 -3.97
C SER A 79 2.17 9.40 -2.49
N LEU A 80 1.82 8.48 -1.59
CA LEU A 80 1.89 8.69 -0.15
C LEU A 80 3.28 8.44 0.43
N ALA A 81 4.07 7.53 -0.14
CA ALA A 81 5.40 7.21 0.39
C ALA A 81 6.33 8.44 0.43
N PRO A 82 6.48 9.26 -0.63
CA PRO A 82 7.34 10.44 -0.57
C PRO A 82 6.84 11.48 0.44
N TYR A 83 5.52 11.66 0.52
CA TYR A 83 4.90 12.61 1.45
C TYR A 83 5.16 12.25 2.91
N PHE A 84 4.92 10.99 3.30
CA PHE A 84 5.12 10.55 4.68
C PHE A 84 6.59 10.29 5.02
N ALA A 85 7.42 9.87 4.06
CA ALA A 85 8.87 9.85 4.26
C ALA A 85 9.40 11.25 4.60
N ARG A 86 8.89 12.29 3.93
CA ARG A 86 9.25 13.67 4.27
C ARG A 86 8.80 14.06 5.68
N GLN A 87 7.57 13.74 6.08
CA GLN A 87 7.12 14.00 7.45
C GLN A 87 7.97 13.28 8.50
N MET A 88 8.38 12.04 8.23
CA MET A 88 9.22 11.26 9.14
C MET A 88 10.62 11.87 9.29
N VAL A 89 11.23 12.36 8.20
CA VAL A 89 12.50 13.10 8.23
C VAL A 89 12.35 14.42 8.99
N ASP A 90 11.29 15.16 8.72
CA ASP A 90 11.01 16.44 9.38
C ASP A 90 10.76 16.25 10.89
N PHE A 91 10.14 15.15 11.30
CA PHE A 91 10.01 14.76 12.71
C PHE A 91 11.37 14.44 13.33
N LEU A 92 12.21 13.66 12.66
CA LEU A 92 13.54 13.28 13.16
C LEU A 92 14.48 14.47 13.37
N LEU A 93 14.48 15.42 12.44
CA LEU A 93 15.43 16.54 12.45
C LEU A 93 14.94 17.76 13.23
N PHE A 94 13.62 17.95 13.30
CA PHE A 94 13.02 19.19 13.77
C PHE A 94 11.81 19.00 14.70
N GLU A 95 11.51 17.76 15.10
CA GLU A 95 10.35 17.41 15.95
C GLU A 95 9.00 17.88 15.38
N LYS A 96 8.90 18.08 14.06
CA LYS A 96 7.64 18.46 13.42
C LYS A 96 6.65 17.30 13.49
N PRO A 97 5.38 17.55 13.83
CA PRO A 97 4.41 16.50 14.03
C PRO A 97 4.12 15.74 12.73
N ILE A 98 4.03 14.42 12.84
CA ILE A 98 3.44 13.56 11.81
C ILE A 98 1.92 13.71 11.87
N GLN A 99 1.27 13.69 10.70
CA GLN A 99 -0.18 13.78 10.58
C GLN A 99 -0.86 12.76 11.50
N ALA A 100 -1.80 13.23 12.33
CA ALA A 100 -2.33 12.45 13.45
C ALA A 100 -2.91 11.10 13.01
N ASP A 101 -3.68 11.06 11.92
CA ASP A 101 -4.30 9.84 11.40
C ASP A 101 -3.30 8.82 10.82
N ALA A 102 -2.10 9.25 10.44
CA ALA A 102 -1.01 8.38 10.01
C ALA A 102 -0.06 8.00 11.16
N ASN A 103 -0.10 8.72 12.28
CA ASN A 103 0.83 8.53 13.38
C ASN A 103 0.59 7.20 14.09
N ILE A 104 1.64 6.40 14.27
CA ILE A 104 1.53 5.11 14.97
C ILE A 104 1.21 5.24 16.46
N SER A 105 1.30 6.43 17.05
CA SER A 105 0.88 6.68 18.43
C SER A 105 -0.58 6.29 18.71
N ARG A 106 -1.43 6.30 17.67
CA ARG A 106 -2.81 5.78 17.72
C ARG A 106 -2.89 4.31 18.14
N PHE A 107 -1.79 3.57 17.97
CA PHE A 107 -1.65 2.15 18.31
C PHE A 107 -0.64 1.91 19.44
N ALA A 108 -0.31 2.93 20.24
CA ALA A 108 0.63 2.80 21.36
C ALA A 108 0.25 1.65 22.31
N GLY A 109 -1.05 1.47 22.60
CA GLY A 109 -1.53 0.37 23.45
C GLY A 109 -1.31 -1.04 22.88
N ILE A 110 -1.08 -1.19 21.57
CA ILE A 110 -0.69 -2.47 20.94
C ILE A 110 0.84 -2.58 20.93
N LEU A 111 1.52 -1.51 20.52
CA LEU A 111 2.98 -1.48 20.37
C LEU A 111 3.73 -1.53 21.72
N SER A 112 3.09 -1.11 22.81
CA SER A 112 3.68 -1.14 24.16
C SER A 112 3.37 -2.41 24.95
N ARG A 113 2.72 -3.41 24.35
CA ARG A 113 2.50 -4.70 25.03
C ARG A 113 3.80 -5.47 25.06
N SER A 114 4.22 -5.91 26.24
CA SER A 114 5.27 -6.89 26.39
C SER A 114 4.85 -8.16 25.65
N VAL A 115 5.72 -8.67 24.78
CA VAL A 115 5.58 -10.03 24.27
C VAL A 115 6.08 -10.93 25.40
N GLU A 116 5.15 -11.60 26.09
CA GLU A 116 5.50 -12.72 26.98
C GLU A 116 6.10 -13.88 26.20
#